data_AF-A0A7X9F0U1-F1
#
_entry.id   AF-A0A7X9F0U1-F1
#
_cell.length_a   1.000
_cell.length_b   1.000
_cell.length_c   1.000
_cell.angle_alpha   90.00
_cell.angle_beta   90.00
_cell.angle_gamma   90.00
#
_symmetry.space_group_name_H-M   'P 1'
#
loop_
_entity.id
_entity.type
_entity.pdbx_description
1 polymer ?
#
loop_
_entity_poly.entity_id
_entity_poly.type
_entity_poly.pdbx_seq_one_letter_code
_entity_poly.pdbx_strand_id
1 'polypeptide(L)'
;MEHEKGSDLRDLLIVLPGCEKLDMCFSCGTCVSRCPIQQKIEPAYNPRRLLKMIALNMQQESFTSITPYLCSACDLCYSACPQEIHISAVLNGVKKLAMQAGFSTPLKTARVDALTCVGCGFCEKVCPYQAITVKETNVPLRGKNLLIAEVDGAKCMACGTCSSICRSNSIELQDRENSEEVVQDLWSWLETVEMGAEK
;
A
#
# COMPACT_ATOMS: atom_id res chain seq x y z
N MET A 1 -33.32 15.68 11.67
CA MET A 1 -32.72 15.05 10.47
C MET A 1 -32.21 13.71 10.93
N GLU A 2 -32.98 12.68 10.61
CA GLU A 2 -32.75 11.31 11.06
C GLU A 2 -31.61 10.72 10.23
N HIS A 3 -30.47 10.47 10.87
CA HIS A 3 -29.38 9.72 10.25
C HIS A 3 -29.78 8.24 10.25
N GLU A 4 -29.95 7.67 9.06
CA GLU A 4 -30.10 6.22 8.87
C GLU A 4 -28.89 5.52 9.48
N LYS A 5 -29.09 4.88 10.64
CA LYS A 5 -28.12 3.99 11.28
C LYS A 5 -27.90 2.78 10.38
N GLY A 6 -26.96 2.85 9.44
CA GLY A 6 -26.64 1.70 8.60
C GLY A 6 -25.54 1.85 7.54
N SER A 7 -25.02 3.04 7.24
CA SER A 7 -24.12 3.21 6.07
C SER A 7 -22.87 4.07 6.28
N ASP A 8 -22.54 4.47 7.50
CA ASP A 8 -21.39 5.35 7.75
C ASP A 8 -20.07 4.56 7.86
N LEU A 9 -18.99 5.09 7.26
CA LEU A 9 -17.65 4.47 7.28
C LEU A 9 -17.21 4.06 8.69
N ARG A 10 -17.51 4.88 9.70
CA ARG A 10 -17.19 4.62 11.10
C ARG A 10 -17.85 3.33 11.60
N ASP A 11 -19.14 3.15 11.33
CA ASP A 11 -19.90 1.98 11.79
C ASP A 11 -19.41 0.70 11.10
N LEU A 12 -19.05 0.81 9.81
CA LEU A 12 -18.42 -0.28 9.07
C LEU A 12 -17.05 -0.68 9.62
N LEU A 13 -16.29 0.27 10.16
CA LEU A 13 -14.97 0.01 10.73
C LEU A 13 -15.07 -0.66 12.10
N ILE A 14 -15.94 -0.20 13.00
CA ILE A 14 -15.99 -0.69 14.40
C ILE A 14 -16.30 -2.20 14.47
N VAL A 15 -17.01 -2.74 13.48
CA VAL A 15 -17.30 -4.18 13.40
C VAL A 15 -16.14 -5.02 12.84
N LEU A 16 -15.08 -4.39 12.33
CA LEU A 16 -13.88 -5.10 11.87
C LEU A 16 -12.97 -5.47 13.05
N PRO A 17 -12.31 -6.64 13.00
CA PRO A 17 -11.38 -7.05 14.04
C PRO A 17 -10.27 -6.01 14.29
N GLY A 18 -10.07 -5.63 15.55
CA GLY A 18 -9.06 -4.65 15.98
C GLY A 18 -9.49 -3.18 15.87
N CYS A 19 -10.67 -2.90 15.31
CA CYS A 19 -11.17 -1.53 15.13
C CYS A 19 -12.18 -1.11 16.21
N GLU A 20 -12.45 -1.97 17.20
CA GLU A 20 -13.53 -1.81 18.18
C GLU A 20 -13.35 -0.54 19.04
N LYS A 21 -12.10 -0.14 19.28
CA LYS A 21 -11.76 1.05 20.10
C LYS A 21 -11.59 2.33 19.29
N LEU A 22 -12.01 2.37 18.02
CA LEU A 22 -11.83 3.54 17.14
C LEU A 22 -12.26 4.87 17.78
N ASP A 23 -13.37 4.85 18.50
CA ASP A 23 -13.99 6.04 19.12
C ASP A 23 -13.24 6.59 20.33
N MET A 24 -12.30 5.83 20.87
CA MET A 24 -11.54 6.24 22.06
C MET A 24 -10.45 7.27 21.71
N CYS A 25 -10.28 7.62 20.43
CA CYS A 25 -9.20 8.49 19.99
C CYS A 25 -9.40 9.95 20.43
N PHE A 26 -8.72 10.34 21.51
CA PHE A 26 -8.65 11.75 21.92
C PHE A 26 -7.53 12.55 21.22
N SER A 27 -6.93 12.00 20.16
CA SER A 27 -5.94 12.71 19.33
C SER A 27 -4.67 13.15 20.07
N CYS A 28 -4.02 12.25 20.83
CA CYS A 28 -2.76 12.56 21.54
C CYS A 28 -1.55 12.81 20.63
N GLY A 29 -1.41 12.08 19.51
CA GLY A 29 -0.27 12.20 18.59
C GLY A 29 0.81 11.13 18.70
N THR A 30 0.74 10.22 19.67
CA THR A 30 1.81 9.20 19.86
C THR A 30 1.98 8.28 18.66
N CYS A 31 0.88 7.95 17.95
CA CYS A 31 0.94 7.15 16.74
C CYS A 31 1.73 7.84 15.60
N VAL A 32 1.72 9.17 15.54
CA VAL A 32 2.46 9.96 14.56
C VAL A 32 3.93 10.02 14.96
N SER A 33 4.21 10.35 16.23
CA SER A 33 5.58 10.51 16.72
C SER A 33 6.39 9.21 16.69
N ARG A 34 5.75 8.05 16.83
CA ARG A 34 6.42 6.74 16.78
C ARG A 34 6.54 6.15 15.37
N CYS A 35 5.86 6.72 14.37
CA CYS A 35 5.80 6.12 13.05
C CYS A 35 7.07 6.40 12.22
N PRO A 36 7.79 5.37 11.75
CA PRO A 36 8.95 5.58 10.89
C PRO A 36 8.60 6.21 9.54
N ILE A 37 7.38 5.99 9.02
CA ILE A 37 6.92 6.57 7.76
C ILE A 37 6.92 8.09 7.86
N GLN A 38 6.31 8.63 8.92
CA GLN A 38 6.29 10.07 9.16
C GLN A 38 7.70 10.67 9.32
N GLN A 39 8.60 9.94 9.95
CA GLN A 39 9.94 10.44 10.25
C GLN A 39 10.91 10.35 9.07
N LYS A 40 10.75 9.36 8.19
CA LYS A 40 11.78 8.98 7.20
C LYS A 40 11.30 8.91 5.75
N ILE A 41 9.99 8.82 5.51
CA ILE A 41 9.45 8.54 4.18
C ILE A 41 8.54 9.66 3.71
N GLU A 42 7.52 10.01 4.49
CA GLU A 42 6.48 10.97 4.11
C GLU A 42 6.16 11.89 5.30
N PRO A 43 6.75 13.10 5.37
CA PRO A 43 6.56 14.05 6.48
C PRO A 43 5.12 14.56 6.65
N ALA A 44 4.20 14.32 5.71
CA ALA A 44 2.79 14.63 5.86
C ALA A 44 1.96 13.45 6.41
N TYR A 45 2.55 12.26 6.59
CA TYR A 45 1.90 11.04 7.04
C TYR A 45 1.34 11.18 8.47
N ASN A 46 0.02 11.32 8.58
CA ASN A 46 -0.61 11.53 9.87
C ASN A 46 -1.89 10.71 10.03
N PRO A 47 -1.81 9.53 10.69
CA PRO A 47 -2.98 8.71 10.98
C PRO A 47 -4.09 9.45 11.72
N ARG A 48 -3.79 10.47 12.54
CA ARG A 48 -4.83 11.25 13.24
C ARG A 48 -5.72 12.03 12.30
N ARG A 49 -5.18 12.53 11.18
CA ARG A 49 -5.99 13.22 10.16
C ARG A 49 -7.03 12.27 9.60
N LEU A 50 -6.63 11.03 9.29
CA LEU A 50 -7.55 9.99 8.84
C LEU A 50 -8.61 9.65 9.90
N LEU A 51 -8.20 9.42 11.16
CA LEU A 51 -9.16 9.15 12.25
C LEU A 51 -10.16 10.30 12.42
N LYS A 52 -9.71 11.55 12.25
CA LYS A 52 -10.60 12.72 12.32
C LYS A 52 -11.56 12.78 11.12
N MET A 53 -11.12 12.44 9.91
CA MET A 53 -11.99 12.34 8.73
C MET A 53 -13.08 11.29 8.95
N ILE A 54 -12.71 10.12 9.49
CA ILE A 54 -13.67 9.05 9.83
C ILE A 54 -14.70 9.54 10.86
N ALA A 55 -14.25 10.21 11.93
CA ALA A 55 -15.14 10.76 12.95
C ALA A 55 -16.07 11.88 12.45
N LEU A 56 -15.74 12.50 11.32
CA LEU A 56 -16.55 13.53 10.65
C LEU A 56 -17.40 12.96 9.50
N ASN A 57 -17.48 11.63 9.36
CA ASN A 57 -18.18 10.95 8.26
C ASN A 57 -17.69 11.36 6.85
N MET A 58 -16.42 11.73 6.73
CA MET A 58 -15.77 12.12 5.47
C MET A 58 -15.22 10.87 4.75
N GLN A 59 -16.12 10.03 4.24
CA GLN A 59 -15.77 8.73 3.65
C GLN A 59 -14.92 8.88 2.39
N GLN A 60 -15.32 9.76 1.47
CA GLN A 60 -14.65 9.96 0.19
C GLN A 60 -13.19 10.39 0.38
N GLU A 61 -12.97 11.33 1.30
CA GLU A 61 -11.66 11.85 1.67
C GLU A 61 -10.81 10.80 2.40
N SER A 62 -11.45 9.95 3.20
CA SER A 62 -10.77 8.82 3.85
C SER A 62 -10.29 7.78 2.85
N PHE A 63 -11.08 7.47 1.81
CA PHE A 63 -10.74 6.48 0.77
C PHE A 63 -9.66 6.98 -0.21
N THR A 64 -9.66 8.28 -0.49
CA THR A 64 -8.67 8.93 -1.37
C THR A 64 -7.38 9.33 -0.67
N SER A 65 -7.36 9.34 0.67
CA SER A 65 -6.15 9.61 1.44
C SER A 65 -5.05 8.60 1.13
N ILE A 66 -3.80 9.07 1.00
CA ILE A 66 -2.63 8.19 0.87
C ILE A 66 -2.28 7.45 2.19
N THR A 67 -2.77 7.96 3.33
CA THR A 67 -2.40 7.49 4.69
C THR A 67 -2.66 5.98 4.91
N PRO A 68 -3.84 5.41 4.58
CA PRO A 68 -4.07 3.96 4.67
C PRO A 68 -3.06 3.13 3.89
N TYR A 69 -2.62 3.63 2.73
CA TYR A 69 -1.81 2.89 1.77
C TYR A 69 -0.32 2.88 2.11
N LEU A 70 0.17 3.82 2.91
CA LEU A 70 1.56 3.82 3.36
C LEU A 70 1.77 2.99 4.63
N CYS A 71 0.70 2.60 5.34
CA CYS A 71 0.81 1.86 6.58
C CYS A 71 1.48 0.49 6.38
N SER A 72 2.58 0.23 7.10
CA SER A 72 3.27 -1.06 7.07
C SER A 72 2.69 -2.13 7.99
N ALA A 73 1.62 -1.81 8.74
CA ALA A 73 1.02 -2.70 9.74
C ALA A 73 2.00 -3.27 10.79
N CYS A 74 3.02 -2.47 11.18
CA CYS A 74 4.07 -2.90 12.13
C CYS A 74 3.71 -2.71 13.62
N ASP A 75 2.55 -2.13 13.94
CA ASP A 75 2.00 -1.98 15.30
C ASP A 75 2.83 -1.22 16.34
N LEU A 76 3.89 -0.53 15.92
CA LEU A 76 4.63 0.42 16.77
C LEU A 76 3.71 1.52 17.35
N CYS A 77 2.66 1.88 16.62
CA CYS A 77 1.67 2.86 17.07
C CYS A 77 0.68 2.28 18.10
N TYR A 78 0.40 0.98 18.07
CA TYR A 78 -0.55 0.33 18.97
C TYR A 78 0.00 0.26 20.40
N SER A 79 1.23 -0.26 20.55
CA SER A 79 1.93 -0.34 21.85
C SER A 79 2.13 1.02 22.52
N ALA A 80 2.15 2.11 21.73
CA ALA A 80 2.31 3.47 22.23
C ALA A 80 0.97 4.19 22.46
N CYS A 81 -0.17 3.59 22.09
CA CYS A 81 -1.47 4.22 22.20
C CYS A 81 -2.00 4.12 23.64
N PRO A 82 -2.25 5.24 24.35
CA PRO A 82 -2.79 5.21 25.72
C PRO A 82 -4.27 4.75 25.78
N GLN A 83 -4.91 4.56 24.63
CA GLN A 83 -6.29 4.07 24.51
C GLN A 83 -6.34 2.69 23.83
N GLU A 84 -5.16 2.11 23.55
CA GLU A 84 -5.03 0.81 22.89
C GLU A 84 -5.85 0.70 21.59
N ILE A 85 -5.85 1.77 20.79
CA ILE A 85 -6.49 1.76 19.48
C ILE A 85 -5.54 1.09 18.50
N HIS A 86 -5.99 0.04 17.83
CA HIS A 86 -5.20 -0.64 16.81
C HIS A 86 -5.20 0.17 15.51
N ILE A 87 -4.45 1.28 15.50
CA ILE A 87 -4.42 2.25 14.40
C ILE A 87 -4.12 1.58 13.05
N SER A 88 -3.20 0.62 13.00
CA SER A 88 -2.92 -0.18 11.80
C SER A 88 -4.12 -0.98 11.30
N ALA A 89 -4.94 -1.54 12.20
CA ALA A 89 -6.16 -2.27 11.82
C ALA A 89 -7.18 -1.31 11.25
N VAL A 90 -7.33 -0.11 11.85
CA VAL A 90 -8.19 0.95 11.32
C VAL A 90 -7.76 1.37 9.91
N LEU A 91 -6.47 1.62 9.69
CA LEU A 91 -5.94 2.01 8.38
C LEU A 91 -6.14 0.90 7.34
N ASN A 92 -5.85 -0.35 7.69
CA ASN A 92 -6.10 -1.49 6.80
C ASN A 92 -7.59 -1.73 6.55
N GLY A 93 -8.45 -1.47 7.54
CA GLY A 93 -9.90 -1.50 7.42
C GLY A 93 -10.40 -0.47 6.41
N VAL A 94 -9.91 0.78 6.50
CA VAL A 94 -10.22 1.83 5.51
C VAL A 94 -9.76 1.40 4.12
N LYS A 95 -8.53 0.89 3.99
CA LYS A 95 -8.01 0.39 2.71
C LYS A 95 -8.93 -0.69 2.13
N LYS A 96 -9.33 -1.68 2.94
CA LYS A 96 -10.23 -2.77 2.53
C LYS A 96 -11.59 -2.25 2.07
N LEU A 97 -12.21 -1.37 2.85
CA LEU A 97 -13.52 -0.79 2.54
C LEU A 97 -13.46 0.09 1.29
N ALA A 98 -12.39 0.87 1.09
CA ALA A 98 -12.17 1.67 -0.11
C ALA A 98 -12.17 0.79 -1.38
N MET A 99 -11.45 -0.34 -1.35
CA MET A 99 -11.38 -1.26 -2.49
C MET A 99 -12.75 -1.91 -2.76
N GLN A 100 -13.49 -2.27 -1.71
CA GLN A 100 -14.85 -2.80 -1.84
C GLN A 100 -15.82 -1.77 -2.43
N ALA A 101 -15.59 -0.47 -2.18
CA ALA A 101 -16.34 0.64 -2.76
C ALA A 101 -15.86 1.00 -4.19
N GLY A 102 -14.92 0.26 -4.78
CA GLY A 102 -14.45 0.46 -6.15
C GLY A 102 -13.30 1.46 -6.30
N PHE A 103 -12.68 1.92 -5.21
CA PHE A 103 -11.47 2.74 -5.27
C PHE A 103 -10.27 1.86 -5.63
N SER A 104 -9.32 2.44 -6.34
CA SER A 104 -8.03 1.80 -6.65
C SER A 104 -6.94 2.30 -5.71
N THR A 105 -5.93 1.46 -5.49
CA THR A 105 -4.76 1.86 -4.72
C THR A 105 -3.97 2.95 -5.47
N PRO A 106 -3.52 4.01 -4.78
CA PRO A 106 -2.61 5.00 -5.37
C PRO A 106 -1.18 4.45 -5.52
N LEU A 107 -0.87 3.30 -4.90
CA LEU A 107 0.43 2.67 -5.05
C LEU A 107 0.54 1.98 -6.41
N LYS A 108 1.71 2.14 -7.04
CA LYS A 108 2.11 1.38 -8.22
C LYS A 108 2.45 -0.06 -7.82
N THR A 109 1.50 -0.97 -8.02
CA THR A 109 1.60 -2.34 -7.53
C THR A 109 2.55 -3.18 -8.37
N ALA A 110 3.03 -4.29 -7.81
CA ALA A 110 3.80 -5.27 -8.57
C ALA A 110 2.95 -5.84 -9.73
N ARG A 111 3.56 -5.98 -10.90
CA ARG A 111 2.95 -6.57 -12.10
C ARG A 111 3.68 -7.85 -12.46
N VAL A 112 2.93 -8.90 -12.81
CA VAL A 112 3.48 -10.17 -13.27
C VAL A 112 3.34 -10.27 -14.79
N ASP A 113 4.43 -10.58 -15.47
CA ASP A 113 4.40 -10.98 -16.88
C ASP A 113 3.99 -12.46 -16.99
N ALA A 114 2.77 -12.68 -17.47
CA ALA A 114 2.20 -14.01 -17.65
C ALA A 114 2.87 -14.82 -18.77
N LEU A 115 3.64 -14.21 -19.68
CA LEU A 115 4.34 -14.94 -20.74
C LEU A 115 5.60 -15.62 -20.22
N THR A 116 6.31 -14.97 -19.29
CA THR A 116 7.58 -15.48 -18.73
C THR A 116 7.42 -16.18 -17.38
N CYS A 117 6.33 -15.93 -16.64
CA CYS A 117 6.12 -16.49 -15.30
C CYS A 117 6.09 -18.03 -15.29
N VAL A 118 6.94 -18.69 -14.51
CA VAL A 118 7.00 -20.16 -14.44
C VAL A 118 6.06 -20.79 -13.39
N GLY A 119 5.27 -20.00 -12.66
CA GLY A 119 4.29 -20.52 -11.70
C GLY A 119 4.88 -21.18 -10.44
N CYS A 120 6.13 -20.89 -10.08
CA CYS A 120 6.85 -21.60 -9.01
C CYS A 120 6.38 -21.32 -7.57
N GLY A 121 5.61 -20.26 -7.34
CA GLY A 121 5.01 -19.94 -6.03
C GLY A 121 5.95 -19.36 -4.96
N PHE A 122 7.22 -19.09 -5.26
CA PHE A 122 8.12 -18.44 -4.29
C PHE A 122 7.65 -17.04 -3.88
N CYS A 123 7.11 -16.28 -4.84
CA CYS A 123 6.59 -14.94 -4.60
C CYS A 123 5.40 -14.93 -3.63
N GLU A 124 4.51 -15.92 -3.72
CA GLU A 124 3.38 -16.11 -2.81
C GLU A 124 3.86 -16.42 -1.38
N LYS A 125 4.82 -17.34 -1.25
CA LYS A 125 5.37 -17.73 0.07
C LYS A 125 6.12 -16.60 0.77
N VAL A 126 6.81 -15.74 0.03
CA VAL A 126 7.64 -14.67 0.62
C VAL A 126 6.84 -13.38 0.87
N CYS A 127 5.62 -13.25 0.34
CA CYS A 127 4.87 -12.01 0.46
C CYS A 127 4.33 -11.82 1.89
N PRO A 128 4.83 -10.83 2.65
CA PRO A 128 4.37 -10.64 4.04
C PRO A 128 2.92 -10.13 4.11
N TYR A 129 2.41 -9.57 3.01
CA TYR A 129 1.06 -9.01 2.91
C TYR A 129 0.06 -9.96 2.27
N GLN A 130 0.47 -11.18 1.88
CA GLN A 130 -0.37 -12.14 1.17
C GLN A 130 -1.07 -11.53 -0.05
N ALA A 131 -0.34 -10.67 -0.76
CA ALA A 131 -0.85 -9.88 -1.87
C ALA A 131 -0.64 -10.56 -3.23
N ILE A 132 -0.08 -11.76 -3.28
CA ILE A 132 0.19 -12.47 -4.54
C ILE A 132 -0.15 -13.94 -4.36
N THR A 133 -0.86 -14.50 -5.33
CA THR A 133 -1.35 -15.90 -5.31
C THR A 133 -1.10 -16.52 -6.67
N VAL A 134 -0.66 -17.78 -6.70
CA VAL A 134 -0.55 -18.53 -7.96
C VAL A 134 -1.88 -19.21 -8.27
N LYS A 135 -2.45 -18.93 -9.44
CA LYS A 135 -3.70 -19.52 -9.91
C LYS A 135 -3.59 -20.03 -11.33
N GLU A 136 -4.43 -20.99 -11.68
CA GLU A 136 -4.55 -21.46 -13.05
C GLU A 136 -5.19 -20.38 -13.93
N THR A 137 -4.47 -19.99 -14.98
CA THR A 137 -4.87 -18.95 -15.92
C THR A 137 -4.59 -19.41 -17.34
N ASN A 138 -5.43 -18.98 -18.29
CA ASN A 138 -5.17 -19.14 -19.71
C ASN A 138 -4.38 -17.94 -20.22
N VAL A 139 -3.21 -18.19 -20.82
CA VAL A 139 -2.35 -17.13 -21.32
C VAL A 139 -2.35 -17.18 -22.85
N PRO A 140 -2.74 -16.10 -23.55
CA PRO A 140 -2.69 -16.04 -25.00
C PRO A 140 -1.31 -16.44 -25.53
N LEU A 141 -1.27 -17.24 -26.59
CA LEU A 141 -0.03 -17.71 -27.26
C LEU A 141 0.87 -18.66 -26.45
N ARG A 142 0.62 -18.87 -25.16
CA ARG A 142 1.43 -19.76 -24.31
C ARG A 142 0.72 -21.07 -23.96
N GLY A 143 -0.60 -21.03 -23.73
CA GLY A 143 -1.39 -22.22 -23.44
C GLY A 143 -2.54 -22.00 -22.47
N LYS A 144 -3.23 -23.10 -22.15
CA LYS A 144 -4.34 -23.14 -21.19
C LYS A 144 -3.89 -23.78 -19.88
N ASN A 145 -4.58 -23.47 -18.79
CA ASN A 145 -4.36 -24.04 -17.44
C ASN A 145 -2.91 -23.91 -16.95
N LEU A 146 -2.29 -22.75 -17.20
CA LEU A 146 -0.94 -22.47 -16.71
C LEU A 146 -1.04 -21.86 -15.32
N LEU A 147 -0.15 -22.27 -14.43
CA LEU A 147 -0.01 -21.64 -13.12
C LEU A 147 0.71 -20.30 -13.28
N ILE A 148 0.02 -19.21 -12.99
CA ILE A 148 0.53 -17.84 -13.09
C ILE A 148 0.29 -17.12 -11.78
N ALA A 149 1.28 -16.34 -11.34
CA ALA A 149 1.13 -15.49 -10.17
C ALA A 149 0.27 -14.26 -10.51
N GLU A 150 -0.71 -13.96 -9.67
CA GLU A 150 -1.61 -12.81 -9.78
C GLU A 150 -1.47 -11.95 -8.52
N VAL A 151 -1.32 -10.64 -8.70
CA VAL A 151 -1.16 -9.68 -7.60
C VAL A 151 -2.51 -9.02 -7.27
N ASP A 152 -2.90 -9.12 -6.01
CA ASP A 152 -3.99 -8.36 -5.43
C ASP A 152 -3.51 -6.94 -5.09
N GLY A 153 -3.91 -5.97 -5.93
CA GLY A 153 -3.54 -4.58 -5.76
C GLY A 153 -4.06 -3.94 -4.47
N ALA A 154 -5.15 -4.45 -3.89
CA ALA A 154 -5.67 -3.98 -2.61
C ALA A 154 -4.73 -4.31 -1.44
N LYS A 155 -3.98 -5.41 -1.54
CA LYS A 155 -3.06 -5.85 -0.48
C LYS A 155 -1.62 -5.47 -0.76
N CYS A 156 -1.25 -5.30 -2.03
CA CYS A 156 0.11 -5.00 -2.42
C CYS A 156 0.59 -3.68 -1.80
N MET A 157 1.81 -3.71 -1.26
CA MET A 157 2.50 -2.57 -0.66
C MET A 157 3.71 -2.12 -1.49
N ALA A 158 3.86 -2.65 -2.71
CA ALA A 158 4.97 -2.33 -3.63
C ALA A 158 6.38 -2.47 -3.02
N CYS A 159 6.58 -3.43 -2.10
CA CYS A 159 7.84 -3.58 -1.36
C CYS A 159 8.97 -4.28 -2.12
N GLY A 160 8.68 -4.94 -3.24
CA GLY A 160 9.69 -5.53 -4.14
C GLY A 160 10.21 -6.91 -3.76
N THR A 161 9.80 -7.47 -2.62
CA THR A 161 10.24 -8.81 -2.17
C THR A 161 9.93 -9.92 -3.19
N CYS A 162 8.81 -9.79 -3.91
CA CYS A 162 8.43 -10.74 -4.96
C CYS A 162 9.28 -10.60 -6.22
N SER A 163 9.72 -9.38 -6.56
CA SER A 163 10.61 -9.13 -7.70
C SER A 163 12.00 -9.67 -7.42
N SER A 164 12.55 -9.43 -6.23
CA SER A 164 13.91 -9.89 -5.87
C SER A 164 14.04 -11.42 -5.79
N ILE A 165 12.97 -12.15 -5.48
CA ILE A 165 12.99 -13.63 -5.46
C ILE A 165 12.65 -14.26 -6.82
N CYS A 166 12.17 -13.47 -7.78
CA CYS A 166 11.67 -13.99 -9.05
C CYS A 166 12.83 -14.41 -9.97
N ARG A 167 13.20 -15.70 -9.92
CA ARG A 167 14.27 -16.25 -10.77
C ARG A 167 14.01 -16.16 -12.27
N SER A 168 12.73 -16.12 -12.68
CA SER A 168 12.35 -15.94 -14.08
C SER A 168 12.25 -14.47 -14.49
N ASN A 169 12.56 -13.54 -13.59
CA ASN A 169 12.45 -12.09 -13.79
C ASN A 169 11.09 -11.64 -14.35
N SER A 170 10.01 -12.30 -13.92
CA SER A 170 8.65 -12.08 -14.43
C SER A 170 7.84 -11.11 -13.58
N ILE A 171 8.43 -10.48 -12.57
CA ILE A 171 7.72 -9.60 -11.63
C ILE A 171 8.45 -8.25 -11.57
N GLU A 172 7.74 -7.19 -11.92
CA GLU A 172 8.26 -5.82 -11.96
C GLU A 172 7.50 -4.94 -10.96
N LEU A 173 8.21 -4.01 -10.33
CA LEU A 173 7.59 -2.89 -9.63
C LEU A 173 7.52 -1.70 -10.58
N GLN A 174 6.34 -1.11 -10.71
CA GLN A 174 6.18 0.10 -11.51
C GLN A 174 6.77 1.31 -10.76
N ASP A 175 7.79 1.91 -11.38
CA ASP A 175 8.51 3.16 -11.04
C ASP A 175 9.21 3.28 -9.68
N ARG A 176 10.49 2.90 -9.67
CA ARG A 176 11.51 3.51 -8.80
C ARG A 176 12.81 3.93 -9.51
N GLU A 177 13.16 3.36 -10.65
CA GLU A 177 14.52 3.49 -11.22
C GLU A 177 14.58 4.01 -12.66
N ASN A 178 13.45 4.06 -13.39
CA ASN A 178 13.39 4.48 -14.81
C ASN A 178 12.35 5.59 -15.06
N SER A 179 12.28 6.62 -14.21
CA SER A 179 11.54 7.82 -14.65
C SER A 179 12.33 8.52 -15.75
N GLU A 180 11.64 9.04 -16.77
CA GLU A 180 12.26 9.90 -17.80
C GLU A 180 13.06 11.04 -17.15
N GLU A 181 12.58 11.56 -16.02
CA GLU A 181 13.29 12.53 -15.17
C GLU A 181 14.65 12.04 -14.67
N VAL A 182 14.75 10.84 -14.10
CA VAL A 182 16.03 10.31 -13.58
C VAL A 182 17.02 10.09 -14.72
N VAL A 183 16.55 9.59 -15.87
CA VAL A 183 17.39 9.41 -17.07
C VAL A 183 17.89 10.77 -17.56
N GLN A 184 17.02 11.78 -17.60
CA GLN A 184 17.35 13.12 -18.05
C GLN A 184 18.30 13.85 -17.10
N ASP A 185 18.13 13.68 -15.79
CA ASP A 185 19.06 14.17 -14.77
C ASP A 185 20.44 13.53 -14.91
N LEU A 186 20.50 12.21 -15.19
CA LEU A 186 21.76 11.51 -15.42
C LEU A 186 22.49 12.01 -16.66
N TRP A 187 21.76 12.23 -17.76
CA TRP A 187 22.31 12.80 -18.99
C TRP A 187 22.81 14.22 -18.78
N SER A 188 22.04 15.06 -18.10
CA SER A 188 22.46 16.43 -17.75
C SER A 188 23.74 16.42 -16.89
N TRP A 189 23.83 15.51 -15.92
CA TRP A 189 25.05 15.34 -15.13
C TRP A 189 26.24 14.91 -16.01
N LEU A 190 26.06 13.94 -16.91
CA LEU A 190 27.09 13.50 -17.86
C LEU A 190 27.63 14.65 -18.72
N GLU A 191 26.74 15.46 -19.28
CA GLU A 191 27.10 16.64 -20.08
C GLU A 191 27.93 17.64 -19.25
N THR A 192 27.58 17.86 -17.98
CA THR A 192 28.37 18.75 -17.09
C THR A 192 29.76 18.22 -16.76
N VAL A 193 29.95 16.89 -16.71
CA VAL A 193 31.26 16.27 -16.49
C VAL A 193 32.14 16.40 -17.73
N GLU A 194 31.58 16.22 -18.93
CA GLU A 194 32.31 16.40 -20.20
C GLU A 194 32.80 17.85 -20.36
N MET A 195 31.97 18.84 -20.00
CA MET A 195 32.37 20.26 -20.01
C MET A 195 33.39 20.64 -18.93
N GLY A 196 33.50 19.85 -17.85
CA GLY A 196 34.47 20.04 -16.78
C GLY A 196 35.85 19.44 -17.05
N ALA A 197 35.97 18.56 -18.05
CA ALA A 197 37.22 17.88 -18.42
C ALA A 197 38.10 18.67 -19.41
N GLU A 198 37.62 19.81 -19.93
CA GLU A 198 38.36 20.69 -20.85
C GLU A 198 39.12 21.84 -20.14
N LYS A 199 39.50 21.69 -18.86
CA LYS A 199 40.42 22.61 -18.16
C LYS A 199 41.67 21.91 -17.64
#